data_AF-A0ABD1F1E9-F1
#
_entry.id   AF-A0ABD1F1E9-F1
#
_cell.length_a   1.000
_cell.length_b   1.000
_cell.length_c   1.000
_cell.angle_alpha   90.00
_cell.angle_beta   90.00
_cell.angle_gamma   90.00
#
_symmetry.space_group_name_H-M   'P 1'
#
loop_
_entity.id
_entity.type
_entity.pdbx_description
1 polymer ?
#
loop_
_entity_poly.entity_id
_entity_poly.type
_entity_poly.pdbx_seq_one_letter_code
_entity_poly.pdbx_strand_id
1 'polypeptide(L)'
;MKRDILRWCRTCLACQKAKVSRHNKRAPGKFDMPEHRFDHVHMDLIILPNVNNFRYCLTMMDRFSRWPEAIPLKDISADTVATAFYTHWIARFGCPKTITTDQGTQFESALFRSLTNLVGAKRIHTTPYHPCSNGLIERWHRALKSSLMCHTGSSWVELLPTVLIGLRTCYKEDIQASAAEMLYGTTLRVPGEFFLNEDLPTDTQVFLEKFRQHMRLIRPIPTAHHYKPKIFQFKDLFNCSHVFLRTDSVKKPLENPYSGPYQVVERRNDVFTILINNERVNISIDRLKPAYRIQEDLTQSTNAPVVEPTPLRTYRGPKKKKVSFFELPAGQS
;
A
#
# COMPACT_ATOMS: atom_id res chain seq x y z
N MET A 1 18.49 29.02 -31.79
CA MET A 1 17.70 27.98 -32.50
C MET A 1 17.54 26.67 -31.72
N LYS A 2 18.57 25.82 -31.53
CA LYS A 2 18.39 24.52 -30.81
C LYS A 2 17.85 24.67 -29.38
N ARG A 3 18.29 25.71 -28.66
CA ARG A 3 17.80 26.04 -27.30
C ARG A 3 16.33 26.44 -27.30
N ASP A 4 15.90 27.21 -28.29
CA ASP A 4 14.54 27.74 -28.39
C ASP A 4 13.56 26.64 -28.78
N ILE A 5 13.95 25.77 -29.71
CA ILE A 5 13.19 24.55 -30.06
C ILE A 5 13.04 23.64 -28.83
N LEU A 6 14.14 23.41 -28.09
CA LEU A 6 14.09 22.61 -26.87
C LEU A 6 13.21 23.25 -25.78
N ARG A 7 13.23 24.57 -25.65
CA ARG A 7 12.38 25.32 -24.72
C ARG A 7 10.91 25.17 -25.12
N TRP A 8 10.59 25.41 -26.39
CA TRP A 8 9.25 25.27 -26.94
C TRP A 8 8.67 23.86 -26.77
N CYS A 9 9.44 22.82 -27.13
CA CYS A 9 9.03 21.44 -26.94
C CYS A 9 8.85 21.06 -25.47
N ARG A 10 9.57 21.71 -24.54
CA ARG A 10 9.42 21.49 -23.09
C ARG A 10 8.21 22.20 -22.50
N THR A 11 7.83 23.37 -23.02
CA THR A 11 6.72 24.18 -22.50
C THR A 11 5.38 23.91 -23.18
N CYS A 12 5.35 23.19 -24.31
CA CYS A 12 4.11 22.80 -24.97
C CYS A 12 3.23 21.93 -24.05
N LEU A 13 2.07 22.46 -23.66
CA LEU A 13 1.16 21.78 -22.70
C LEU A 13 0.57 20.49 -23.27
N ALA A 14 0.23 20.47 -24.57
CA ALA A 14 -0.31 19.27 -25.22
C ALA A 14 0.71 18.11 -25.21
N CYS A 15 1.96 18.40 -25.58
CA CYS A 15 3.05 17.42 -25.52
C CYS A 15 3.33 16.96 -24.09
N GLN A 16 3.27 17.88 -23.12
CA GLN A 16 3.47 17.54 -21.70
C GLN A 16 2.34 16.65 -21.15
N LYS A 17 1.09 16.84 -21.56
CA LYS A 17 -0.06 16.01 -21.18
C LYS A 17 0.03 14.60 -21.77
N ALA A 18 0.41 14.48 -23.04
CA ALA A 18 0.48 13.20 -23.73
C ALA A 18 1.71 12.37 -23.32
N LYS A 19 2.86 13.02 -23.10
CA LYS A 19 4.15 12.33 -22.90
C LYS A 19 4.28 11.73 -21.50
N VAL A 20 4.29 10.41 -21.41
CA VAL A 20 4.76 9.67 -20.24
C VAL A 20 6.27 9.48 -20.35
N SER A 21 7.05 10.11 -19.46
CA SER A 21 8.51 9.95 -19.43
C SER A 21 8.93 8.93 -18.38
N ARG A 22 8.95 9.35 -17.11
CA ARG A 22 9.22 8.49 -15.95
C ARG A 22 8.30 8.92 -14.84
N HIS A 23 7.74 7.96 -14.12
CA HIS A 23 6.91 8.26 -12.96
C HIS A 23 7.77 8.48 -11.74
N ASN A 24 7.32 9.39 -10.88
CA ASN A 24 7.86 9.48 -9.55
C ASN A 24 7.60 8.16 -8.81
N LYS A 25 8.65 7.67 -8.16
CA LYS A 25 8.62 6.48 -7.32
C LYS A 25 9.43 6.78 -6.08
N ARG A 26 8.80 6.73 -4.93
CA ARG A 26 9.46 6.91 -3.64
C ARG A 26 10.04 5.64 -3.07
N ALA A 27 10.94 5.84 -2.11
CA ALA A 27 11.22 4.79 -1.14
C ALA A 27 9.92 4.53 -0.35
N PRO A 28 9.57 3.26 -0.10
CA PRO A 28 8.47 2.97 0.82
C PRO A 28 8.77 3.61 2.18
N GLY A 29 7.80 4.32 2.76
CA GLY A 29 7.95 4.88 4.10
C GLY A 29 8.26 3.79 5.12
N LYS A 30 9.15 4.07 6.09
CA LYS A 30 9.35 3.20 7.24
C LYS A 30 8.14 3.35 8.14
N PHE A 31 7.41 2.26 8.37
CA PHE A 31 6.34 2.22 9.36
C PHE A 31 6.81 1.37 10.52
N ASP A 32 6.65 1.88 11.74
CA ASP A 32 7.07 1.18 12.93
C ASP A 32 6.30 -0.13 13.05
N MET A 33 7.04 -1.21 13.27
CA MET A 33 6.41 -2.50 13.47
C MET A 33 5.67 -2.49 14.81
N PRO A 34 4.47 -3.10 14.88
CA PRO A 34 3.80 -3.24 16.15
C PRO A 34 4.67 -4.07 17.09
N GLU A 35 4.89 -3.57 18.31
CA GLU A 35 5.75 -4.25 19.29
C GLU A 35 5.09 -5.51 19.86
N HIS A 36 3.76 -5.54 19.89
CA HIS A 36 2.97 -6.64 20.44
C HIS A 36 1.86 -7.09 19.49
N ARG A 37 1.40 -8.34 19.70
CA ARG A 37 0.22 -8.90 19.02
C ARG A 37 -1.00 -8.01 19.28
N PHE A 38 -1.82 -7.81 18.25
CA PHE A 38 -3.08 -7.06 18.31
C PHE A 38 -2.96 -5.56 18.60
N ASP A 39 -1.76 -5.02 18.80
CA ASP A 39 -1.57 -3.57 18.98
C ASP A 39 -1.97 -2.77 17.73
N HIS A 40 -1.81 -3.36 16.53
CA HIS A 40 -2.10 -2.70 15.26
C HIS A 40 -2.95 -3.56 14.34
N VAL A 41 -4.20 -3.14 14.14
CA VAL A 41 -5.19 -3.83 13.30
C VAL A 41 -5.41 -3.07 12.01
N HIS A 42 -5.36 -3.78 10.89
CA HIS A 42 -5.76 -3.25 9.60
C HIS A 42 -7.17 -3.73 9.26
N MET A 43 -8.08 -2.81 8.97
CA MET A 43 -9.46 -3.12 8.57
C MET A 43 -9.70 -2.67 7.14
N ASP A 44 -10.39 -3.49 6.37
CA ASP A 44 -10.76 -3.19 4.99
C ASP A 44 -12.07 -3.90 4.61
N LEU A 45 -12.79 -3.37 3.64
CA LEU A 45 -14.07 -3.91 3.16
C LEU A 45 -13.94 -4.37 1.72
N ILE A 46 -14.27 -5.64 1.49
CA ILE A 46 -14.28 -6.21 0.13
C ILE A 46 -15.71 -6.52 -0.31
N ILE A 47 -15.95 -6.39 -1.61
CA ILE A 47 -17.21 -6.79 -2.25
C ILE A 47 -17.02 -8.18 -2.86
N LEU A 48 -17.97 -9.07 -2.61
CA LEU A 48 -18.04 -10.43 -3.13
C LEU A 48 -19.39 -10.66 -3.82
N PRO A 49 -19.54 -11.76 -4.61
CA PRO A 49 -20.83 -12.11 -5.19
C PRO A 49 -21.92 -12.21 -4.13
N ASN A 50 -23.11 -11.68 -4.42
CA ASN A 50 -24.19 -11.69 -3.44
C ASN A 50 -24.70 -13.13 -3.22
N VAL A 51 -24.66 -13.61 -1.98
CA VAL A 51 -25.24 -14.90 -1.58
C VAL A 51 -26.03 -14.70 -0.29
N ASN A 52 -27.32 -15.05 -0.28
CA ASN A 52 -28.20 -14.88 0.89
C ASN A 52 -28.17 -13.46 1.49
N ASN A 53 -28.14 -12.43 0.63
CA ASN A 53 -27.99 -11.01 0.97
C ASN A 53 -26.62 -10.61 1.57
N PHE A 54 -25.65 -11.52 1.63
CA PHE A 54 -24.27 -11.18 1.96
C PHE A 54 -23.52 -10.77 0.69
N ARG A 55 -23.20 -9.48 0.58
CA ARG A 55 -22.46 -8.89 -0.54
C ARG A 55 -21.09 -8.35 -0.13
N TYR A 56 -20.94 -8.03 1.14
CA TYR A 56 -19.74 -7.39 1.67
C TYR A 56 -19.03 -8.34 2.63
N CYS A 57 -17.74 -8.12 2.81
CA CYS A 57 -16.97 -8.84 3.81
C CYS A 57 -16.02 -7.85 4.50
N LEU A 58 -16.17 -7.72 5.82
CA LEU A 58 -15.25 -6.97 6.64
C LEU A 58 -14.04 -7.84 6.94
N THR A 59 -12.88 -7.36 6.51
CA THR A 59 -11.62 -8.04 6.69
C THR A 59 -10.78 -7.28 7.72
N MET A 60 -10.22 -8.02 8.67
CA MET A 60 -9.39 -7.47 9.73
C MET A 60 -8.11 -8.29 9.82
N MET A 61 -6.98 -7.62 10.00
CA MET A 61 -5.68 -8.28 10.04
C MET A 61 -4.79 -7.71 11.12
N ASP A 62 -4.26 -8.58 11.97
CA ASP A 62 -3.22 -8.20 12.92
C ASP A 62 -1.89 -8.03 12.18
N ARG A 63 -1.26 -6.87 12.33
CA ARG A 63 0.00 -6.55 11.65
C ARG A 63 1.19 -7.34 12.20
N PHE A 64 1.14 -7.78 13.46
CA PHE A 64 2.22 -8.54 14.10
C PHE A 64 2.22 -10.00 13.62
N SER A 65 1.14 -10.73 13.90
CA SER A 65 1.02 -12.17 13.62
C SER A 65 0.56 -12.48 12.20
N ARG A 66 0.12 -11.46 11.45
CA ARG A 66 -0.57 -11.61 10.16
C ARG A 66 -1.90 -12.38 10.28
N TRP A 67 -2.48 -12.44 11.48
CA TRP A 67 -3.72 -13.16 11.76
C TRP A 67 -4.90 -12.52 11.01
N PRO A 68 -5.60 -13.27 10.14
CA PRO A 68 -6.74 -12.75 9.42
C PRO A 68 -8.08 -13.11 10.09
N GLU A 69 -9.00 -12.15 10.05
CA GLU A 69 -10.43 -12.33 10.28
C GLU A 69 -11.21 -11.81 9.07
N ALA A 70 -12.29 -12.50 8.70
CA ALA A 70 -13.15 -12.14 7.59
C ALA A 70 -14.60 -12.41 7.99
N ILE A 71 -15.42 -11.37 7.99
CA ILE A 71 -16.80 -11.40 8.48
C ILE A 71 -17.75 -11.03 7.34
N PRO A 72 -18.64 -11.93 6.90
CA PRO A 72 -19.67 -11.64 5.91
C PRO A 72 -20.64 -10.59 6.44
N LEU A 73 -20.89 -9.54 5.65
CA LEU A 73 -21.83 -8.47 5.98
C LEU A 73 -22.89 -8.30 4.88
N LYS A 74 -24.11 -7.96 5.30
CA LYS A 74 -25.23 -7.66 4.41
C LYS A 74 -25.19 -6.22 3.89
N ASP A 75 -24.80 -5.29 4.75
CA ASP A 75 -24.58 -3.89 4.44
C ASP A 75 -23.25 -3.39 5.02
N ILE A 76 -22.87 -2.18 4.65
CA ILE A 76 -21.66 -1.49 5.11
C ILE A 76 -22.01 -0.26 5.96
N SER A 77 -23.17 -0.26 6.61
CA SER A 77 -23.51 0.82 7.53
C SER A 77 -22.49 0.90 8.66
N ALA A 78 -22.31 2.10 9.21
CA ALA A 78 -21.41 2.33 10.33
C ALA A 78 -21.73 1.41 11.52
N ASP A 79 -23.02 1.18 11.79
CA ASP A 79 -23.51 0.34 12.88
C ASP A 79 -23.13 -1.13 12.69
N THR A 80 -23.40 -1.68 11.51
CA THR A 80 -23.03 -3.06 11.16
C THR A 80 -21.53 -3.27 11.26
N VAL A 81 -20.72 -2.34 10.75
CA VAL A 81 -19.25 -2.44 10.79
C VAL A 81 -18.70 -2.30 12.20
N ALA A 82 -19.22 -1.35 12.99
CA ALA A 82 -18.83 -1.16 14.39
C ALA A 82 -19.18 -2.38 15.24
N THR A 83 -20.39 -2.92 15.10
CA THR A 83 -20.84 -4.11 15.79
C THR A 83 -19.98 -5.31 15.41
N ALA A 84 -19.73 -5.54 14.12
CA ALA A 84 -18.89 -6.65 13.66
C ALA A 84 -17.44 -6.54 14.18
N PHE A 85 -16.88 -5.33 14.22
CA PHE A 85 -15.55 -5.12 14.79
C PHE A 85 -15.51 -5.40 16.29
N TYR A 86 -16.51 -4.92 17.03
CA TYR A 86 -16.60 -5.18 18.47
C TYR A 86 -16.73 -6.68 18.77
N THR A 87 -17.68 -7.36 18.14
CA THR A 87 -18.00 -8.77 18.43
C THR A 87 -16.90 -9.72 17.98
N HIS A 88 -16.33 -9.50 16.79
CA HIS A 88 -15.39 -10.46 16.19
C HIS A 88 -13.91 -10.13 16.44
N TRP A 89 -13.59 -8.90 16.86
CA TRP A 89 -12.22 -8.52 17.18
C TRP A 89 -12.06 -8.14 18.66
N ILE A 90 -12.67 -7.04 19.09
CA ILE A 90 -12.42 -6.47 20.43
C ILE A 90 -12.77 -7.47 21.53
N ALA A 91 -13.92 -8.14 21.42
CA ALA A 91 -14.36 -9.13 22.39
C ALA A 91 -13.51 -10.41 22.43
N ARG A 92 -12.68 -10.67 21.41
CA ARG A 92 -11.88 -11.90 21.28
C ARG A 92 -10.40 -11.68 21.55
N PHE A 93 -9.85 -10.56 21.07
CA PHE A 93 -8.41 -10.27 21.12
C PHE A 93 -8.07 -9.06 21.99
N GLY A 94 -9.08 -8.29 22.43
CA GLY A 94 -8.91 -7.06 23.17
C GLY A 94 -8.82 -5.81 22.30
N CYS A 95 -8.65 -4.67 22.95
CA CYS A 95 -8.62 -3.35 22.31
C CYS A 95 -7.27 -3.09 21.65
N PRO A 96 -7.23 -2.77 20.35
CA PRO A 96 -5.97 -2.41 19.69
C PRO A 96 -5.54 -0.99 20.05
N LYS A 97 -4.23 -0.73 20.05
CA LYS A 97 -3.69 0.63 20.21
C LYS A 97 -3.86 1.47 18.95
N THR A 98 -3.76 0.84 17.78
CA THR A 98 -3.82 1.49 16.48
C THR A 98 -4.75 0.74 15.54
N ILE A 99 -5.67 1.46 14.91
CA ILE A 99 -6.55 0.92 13.87
C ILE A 99 -6.24 1.65 12.57
N THR A 100 -5.95 0.89 11.52
CA THR A 100 -5.75 1.43 10.18
C THR A 100 -6.91 1.02 9.28
N THR A 101 -7.59 2.00 8.71
CA THR A 101 -8.73 1.82 7.79
C THR A 101 -8.51 2.62 6.52
N ASP A 102 -9.27 2.32 5.46
CA ASP A 102 -9.39 3.22 4.33
C ASP A 102 -10.21 4.49 4.67
N GLN A 103 -10.37 5.36 3.68
CA GLN A 103 -11.19 6.58 3.77
C GLN A 103 -12.67 6.30 3.48
N GLY A 104 -13.13 5.08 3.72
CA GLY A 104 -14.54 4.72 3.56
C GLY A 104 -15.44 5.46 4.55
N THR A 105 -16.59 5.93 4.08
CA THR A 105 -17.55 6.75 4.85
C THR A 105 -17.99 6.10 6.17
N GLN A 106 -18.10 4.77 6.20
CA GLN A 106 -18.43 3.97 7.37
C GLN A 106 -17.41 4.12 8.50
N PHE A 107 -16.13 4.21 8.16
CA PHE A 107 -15.04 4.40 9.12
C PHE A 107 -14.90 5.86 9.55
N GLU A 108 -15.45 6.80 8.78
CA GLU A 108 -15.51 8.23 9.11
C GLU A 108 -16.72 8.63 9.96
N SER A 109 -17.67 7.72 10.15
CA SER A 109 -18.88 7.97 10.93
C SER A 109 -18.59 8.40 12.37
N ALA A 110 -19.48 9.23 12.93
CA ALA A 110 -19.42 9.63 14.33
C ALA A 110 -19.45 8.41 15.26
N LEU A 111 -20.22 7.37 14.89
CA LEU A 111 -20.30 6.12 15.64
C LEU A 111 -18.94 5.42 15.73
N PHE A 112 -18.25 5.24 14.60
CA PHE A 112 -16.93 4.59 14.59
C PHE A 112 -15.90 5.42 15.34
N ARG A 113 -15.97 6.76 15.25
CA ARG A 113 -15.15 7.67 16.06
C ARG A 113 -15.40 7.51 17.56
N SER A 114 -16.67 7.44 17.98
CA SER A 114 -17.01 7.21 19.38
C SER A 114 -16.51 5.85 19.87
N LEU A 115 -16.66 4.79 19.07
CA LEU A 115 -16.15 3.46 19.39
C LEU A 115 -14.62 3.47 19.58
N THR A 116 -13.89 4.04 18.62
CA THR A 116 -12.42 4.14 18.69
C THR A 116 -11.93 4.95 19.89
N ASN A 117 -12.63 6.05 20.22
CA ASN A 117 -12.34 6.81 21.44
C ASN A 117 -12.61 6.00 22.71
N LEU A 118 -13.72 5.27 22.76
CA LEU A 118 -14.11 4.45 23.91
C LEU A 118 -13.08 3.37 24.23
N VAL A 119 -12.52 2.72 23.19
CA VAL A 119 -11.50 1.69 23.36
C VAL A 119 -10.07 2.25 23.48
N GLY A 120 -9.89 3.57 23.39
CA GLY A 120 -8.58 4.22 23.45
C GLY A 120 -7.70 3.97 22.23
N ALA A 121 -8.26 3.61 21.09
CA ALA A 121 -7.51 3.28 19.88
C ALA A 121 -7.22 4.52 19.03
N LYS A 122 -5.97 4.65 18.58
CA LYS A 122 -5.58 5.66 17.59
C LYS A 122 -5.98 5.21 16.19
N ARG A 123 -6.83 6.01 15.53
CA ARG A 123 -7.20 5.77 14.13
C ARG A 123 -6.16 6.37 13.18
N ILE A 124 -5.75 5.59 12.18
CA ILE A 124 -4.86 5.99 11.08
C ILE A 124 -5.57 5.70 9.76
N HIS A 125 -5.56 6.67 8.84
CA HIS A 125 -6.12 6.47 7.51
C HIS A 125 -5.06 5.92 6.56
N THR A 126 -5.41 4.93 5.75
CA THR A 126 -4.58 4.55 4.61
C THR A 126 -4.65 5.70 3.61
N THR A 127 -3.59 6.50 3.55
CA THR A 127 -3.42 7.36 2.39
C THR A 127 -3.20 6.48 1.16
N PRO A 128 -3.50 6.95 -0.07
CA PRO A 128 -3.22 6.22 -1.32
C PRO A 128 -1.74 5.84 -1.53
N TYR A 129 -0.86 6.15 -0.57
CA TYR A 129 0.59 6.11 -0.65
C TYR A 129 1.23 5.26 0.44
N HIS A 130 0.50 4.29 0.99
CA HIS A 130 1.03 3.34 1.98
C HIS A 130 1.09 1.90 1.46
N PRO A 131 1.93 1.63 0.43
CA PRO A 131 2.01 0.31 -0.21
C PRO A 131 2.47 -0.81 0.75
N CYS A 132 3.14 -0.50 1.86
CA CYS A 132 3.59 -1.50 2.83
C CYS A 132 2.45 -2.03 3.72
N SER A 133 1.54 -1.15 4.15
CA SER A 133 0.37 -1.54 4.96
C SER A 133 -0.72 -2.14 4.09
N ASN A 134 -1.08 -1.45 3.01
CA ASN A 134 -2.09 -1.92 2.07
C ASN A 134 -1.63 -3.18 1.35
N GLY A 135 -0.35 -3.27 0.97
CA GLY A 135 0.17 -4.43 0.24
C GLY A 135 0.10 -5.74 1.02
N LEU A 136 0.04 -5.71 2.35
CA LEU A 136 -0.19 -6.91 3.15
C LEU A 136 -1.63 -7.40 2.99
N ILE A 137 -2.60 -6.54 3.28
CA ILE A 137 -4.02 -6.91 3.22
C ILE A 137 -4.45 -7.19 1.78
N GLU A 138 -3.94 -6.45 0.79
CA GLU A 138 -4.20 -6.68 -0.64
C GLU A 138 -3.66 -8.03 -1.13
N ARG A 139 -2.46 -8.44 -0.65
CA ARG A 139 -1.92 -9.77 -0.95
C ARG A 139 -2.78 -10.86 -0.33
N TRP A 140 -3.23 -10.63 0.89
CA TRP A 140 -4.11 -11.58 1.56
C TRP A 140 -5.49 -11.65 0.91
N HIS A 141 -6.08 -10.54 0.44
CA HIS A 141 -7.33 -10.55 -0.33
C HIS A 141 -7.22 -11.35 -1.61
N ARG A 142 -6.07 -11.27 -2.29
CA ARG A 142 -5.80 -12.11 -3.47
C ARG A 142 -5.80 -13.60 -3.10
N ALA A 143 -5.11 -13.97 -2.03
CA ALA A 143 -5.12 -15.36 -1.54
C ALA A 143 -6.53 -15.82 -1.17
N LEU A 144 -7.29 -15.01 -0.41
CA LEU A 144 -8.67 -15.29 -0.03
C LEU A 144 -9.56 -15.52 -1.24
N LYS A 145 -9.54 -14.61 -2.22
CA LYS A 145 -10.36 -14.73 -3.43
C LYS A 145 -9.98 -15.97 -4.23
N SER A 146 -8.69 -16.25 -4.41
CA SER A 146 -8.23 -17.46 -5.09
C SER A 146 -8.72 -18.74 -4.41
N SER A 147 -8.59 -18.84 -3.07
CA SER A 147 -9.07 -19.99 -2.32
C SER A 147 -10.58 -20.17 -2.42
N LEU A 148 -11.36 -19.08 -2.41
CA LEU A 148 -12.81 -19.14 -2.63
C LEU A 148 -13.17 -19.58 -4.05
N MET A 149 -12.45 -19.12 -5.07
CA MET A 149 -12.69 -19.50 -6.48
C MET A 149 -12.42 -20.98 -6.77
N CYS A 150 -11.53 -21.63 -6.03
CA CYS A 150 -11.23 -23.05 -6.22
C CYS A 150 -12.38 -23.99 -5.84
N HIS A 151 -13.39 -23.51 -5.11
CA HIS A 151 -14.50 -24.33 -4.61
C HIS A 151 -15.77 -24.05 -5.42
N THR A 152 -15.87 -24.65 -6.60
CA THR A 152 -17.02 -24.48 -7.50
C THR A 152 -18.29 -25.11 -6.91
N GLY A 153 -19.36 -24.33 -6.75
CA GLY A 153 -20.70 -24.83 -6.40
C GLY A 153 -21.12 -24.65 -4.94
N SER A 154 -20.26 -24.13 -4.06
CA SER A 154 -20.61 -23.83 -2.66
C SER A 154 -20.70 -22.33 -2.40
N SER A 155 -21.54 -21.93 -1.44
CA SER A 155 -21.64 -20.54 -1.00
C SER A 155 -20.32 -20.08 -0.38
N TRP A 156 -19.80 -18.93 -0.83
CA TRP A 156 -18.59 -18.38 -0.24
C TRP A 156 -18.73 -18.09 1.26
N VAL A 157 -19.96 -17.81 1.74
CA VAL A 157 -20.27 -17.58 3.15
C VAL A 157 -20.05 -18.85 3.97
N GLU A 158 -20.47 -20.00 3.44
CA GLU A 158 -20.33 -21.31 4.09
C GLU A 158 -18.90 -21.83 4.04
N LEU A 159 -18.18 -21.53 2.94
CA LEU A 159 -16.78 -21.91 2.77
C LEU A 159 -15.80 -21.06 3.57
N LEU A 160 -16.20 -19.85 3.95
CA LEU A 160 -15.30 -18.87 4.55
C LEU A 160 -14.55 -19.40 5.79
N PRO A 161 -15.20 -20.09 6.75
CA PRO A 161 -14.50 -20.67 7.90
C PRO A 161 -13.42 -21.68 7.50
N THR A 162 -13.71 -22.54 6.52
CA THR A 162 -12.77 -23.56 6.01
C THR A 162 -11.59 -22.93 5.28
N VAL A 163 -11.85 -21.90 4.47
CA VAL A 163 -10.77 -21.14 3.81
C VAL A 163 -9.92 -20.40 4.84
N LEU A 164 -10.54 -19.81 5.88
CA LEU A 164 -9.82 -19.10 6.92
C LEU A 164 -8.88 -19.99 7.72
N ILE A 165 -9.29 -21.21 8.11
CA ILE A 165 -8.38 -22.12 8.82
C ILE A 165 -7.17 -22.48 7.96
N GLY A 166 -7.36 -22.75 6.66
CA GLY A 166 -6.26 -23.00 5.73
C GLY A 166 -5.32 -21.78 5.59
N LEU A 167 -5.86 -20.57 5.49
CA LEU A 167 -5.04 -19.35 5.41
C LEU A 167 -4.30 -19.01 6.72
N ARG A 168 -4.82 -19.48 7.87
CA ARG A 168 -4.20 -19.30 9.20
C ARG A 168 -3.05 -20.26 9.45
N THR A 169 -3.15 -21.49 8.96
CA THR A 169 -2.13 -22.54 9.12
C THR A 169 -1.11 -22.60 7.98
N CYS A 170 -1.41 -21.98 6.83
CA CYS A 170 -0.49 -21.92 5.71
C CYS A 170 0.82 -21.19 6.09
N TYR A 171 1.95 -21.85 5.84
CA TYR A 171 3.28 -21.29 6.00
C TYR A 171 3.47 -20.06 5.12
N LYS A 172 4.04 -18.99 5.69
CA LYS A 172 4.33 -17.76 4.98
C LYS A 172 5.82 -17.49 4.97
N GLU A 173 6.41 -17.46 3.79
CA GLU A 173 7.84 -17.21 3.61
C GLU A 173 8.29 -15.84 4.16
N ASP A 174 7.42 -14.83 4.15
CA ASP A 174 7.81 -13.50 4.62
C ASP A 174 7.99 -13.41 6.14
N ILE A 175 7.32 -14.29 6.90
CA ILE A 175 7.45 -14.37 8.36
C ILE A 175 8.11 -15.69 8.84
N GLN A 176 8.46 -16.59 7.90
CA GLN A 176 9.01 -17.93 8.18
C GLN A 176 8.20 -18.74 9.20
N ALA A 177 6.88 -18.54 9.20
CA ALA A 177 5.92 -19.16 10.10
C ALA A 177 4.51 -19.05 9.52
N SER A 178 3.55 -19.77 10.08
CA SER A 178 2.13 -19.55 9.87
C SER A 178 1.59 -18.46 10.81
N ALA A 179 0.43 -17.89 10.48
CA ALA A 179 -0.22 -16.93 11.37
C ALA A 179 -0.69 -17.60 12.68
N ALA A 180 -1.06 -18.89 12.61
CA ALA A 180 -1.36 -19.72 13.76
C ALA A 180 -0.17 -19.87 14.71
N GLU A 181 1.02 -20.21 14.20
CA GLU A 181 2.22 -20.33 15.03
C GLU A 181 2.61 -18.98 15.65
N MET A 182 2.51 -17.88 14.89
CA MET A 182 2.78 -16.55 15.42
C MET A 182 1.79 -16.12 16.51
N LEU A 183 0.55 -16.61 16.44
CA LEU A 183 -0.49 -16.26 17.39
C LEU A 183 -0.50 -17.18 18.61
N TYR A 184 -0.52 -18.49 18.40
CA TYR A 184 -0.70 -19.50 19.44
C TYR A 184 0.61 -20.16 19.86
N GLY A 185 1.74 -19.85 19.23
CA GLY A 185 3.03 -20.50 19.49
C GLY A 185 3.11 -21.94 18.97
N THR A 186 2.03 -22.44 18.39
CA THR A 186 1.92 -23.78 17.81
C THR A 186 1.02 -23.71 16.58
N THR A 187 1.08 -24.72 15.73
CA THR A 187 0.12 -24.90 14.64
C THR A 187 -1.28 -25.21 15.18
N LEU A 188 -2.31 -25.01 14.35
CA LEU A 188 -3.65 -25.49 14.64
C LEU A 188 -3.84 -26.84 14.00
N ARG A 189 -4.48 -27.76 14.73
CA ARG A 189 -4.94 -29.02 14.17
C ARG A 189 -6.01 -28.75 13.12
N VAL A 190 -5.79 -29.22 11.90
CA VAL A 190 -6.74 -29.06 10.80
C VAL A 190 -7.61 -30.31 10.60
N PRO A 191 -8.84 -30.18 10.07
CA PRO A 191 -9.63 -31.34 9.69
C PRO A 191 -8.84 -32.25 8.73
N GLY A 192 -8.78 -33.55 9.04
CA GLY A 192 -8.01 -34.53 8.27
C GLY A 192 -6.57 -34.79 8.78
N GLU A 193 -6.14 -34.10 9.84
CA GLU A 193 -4.86 -34.37 10.51
C GLU A 193 -5.05 -35.47 11.58
N PHE A 194 -4.77 -36.71 11.19
CA PHE A 194 -5.01 -37.91 11.99
C PHE A 194 -3.82 -38.32 12.87
N PHE A 195 -2.59 -38.01 12.45
CA PHE A 195 -1.38 -38.36 13.18
C PHE A 195 -0.86 -37.13 13.93
N LEU A 196 -0.84 -37.20 15.25
CA LEU A 196 -0.25 -36.20 16.13
C LEU A 196 1.01 -36.81 16.74
N ASN A 197 2.16 -36.16 16.54
CA ASN A 197 3.34 -36.44 17.36
C ASN A 197 3.21 -35.60 18.64
N GLU A 198 2.61 -36.19 19.68
CA GLU A 198 2.47 -35.54 20.97
C GLU A 198 3.73 -35.75 21.82
N ASP A 199 4.74 -34.90 21.63
CA ASP A 199 5.79 -34.72 22.65
C ASP A 199 5.26 -33.79 23.75
N LEU A 200 4.27 -34.26 24.51
CA LEU A 200 3.76 -33.55 25.68
C LEU A 200 4.85 -33.51 26.76
N PRO A 201 5.27 -32.32 27.23
CA PRO A 201 6.17 -32.25 28.38
C PRO A 201 5.50 -32.87 29.59
N THR A 202 6.23 -33.72 30.31
CA THR A 202 5.73 -34.45 31.50
C THR A 202 5.21 -33.51 32.61
N ASP A 203 5.65 -32.24 32.60
CA ASP A 203 5.22 -31.21 33.56
C ASP A 203 4.60 -29.98 32.85
N THR A 204 3.34 -29.71 33.17
CA THR A 204 2.57 -28.57 32.67
C THR A 204 3.17 -27.22 33.06
N GLN A 205 3.78 -27.09 34.23
CA GLN A 205 4.39 -25.81 34.67
C GLN A 205 5.62 -25.48 33.84
N VAL A 206 6.49 -26.48 33.61
CA VAL A 206 7.68 -26.34 32.76
C VAL A 206 7.27 -26.02 31.33
N PHE A 207 6.21 -26.65 30.81
CA PHE A 207 5.67 -26.29 29.49
C PHE A 207 5.18 -24.85 29.44
N LEU A 208 4.35 -24.42 30.39
CA LEU A 208 3.79 -23.06 30.41
C LEU A 208 4.89 -22.00 30.52
N GLU A 209 5.94 -22.25 31.30
CA GLU A 209 7.05 -21.33 31.43
C GLU A 209 7.87 -21.25 30.13
N LYS A 210 8.23 -22.39 29.54
CA LYS A 210 8.90 -22.45 28.22
C LYS A 210 8.06 -21.80 27.13
N PHE A 211 6.75 -22.04 27.12
CA PHE A 211 5.83 -21.45 26.16
C PHE A 211 5.73 -19.94 26.32
N ARG A 212 5.62 -19.43 27.56
CA ARG A 212 5.65 -17.98 27.84
C ARG A 212 6.97 -17.36 27.40
N GLN A 213 8.09 -18.01 27.64
CA GLN A 213 9.40 -17.55 27.17
C GLN A 213 9.46 -17.53 25.64
N HIS A 214 9.02 -18.59 24.98
CA HIS A 214 8.94 -18.67 23.51
C HIS A 214 8.09 -17.53 22.93
N MET A 215 6.86 -17.35 23.44
CA MET A 215 5.95 -16.29 22.99
C MET A 215 6.48 -14.87 23.25
N ARG A 216 7.31 -14.67 24.28
CA ARG A 216 8.00 -13.38 24.54
C ARG A 216 9.13 -13.11 23.55
N LEU A 217 9.73 -14.15 22.97
CA LEU A 217 10.82 -14.03 22.01
C LEU A 217 10.32 -13.76 20.58
N ILE A 218 9.04 -14.05 20.27
CA ILE A 218 8.46 -13.75 18.96
C ILE A 218 8.53 -12.24 18.70
N ARG A 219 9.05 -11.88 17.52
CA ARG A 219 9.18 -10.49 17.06
C ARG A 219 8.34 -10.26 15.80
N PRO A 220 7.84 -9.03 15.58
CA PRO A 220 7.19 -8.71 14.31
C PRO A 220 8.23 -8.75 13.19
N ILE A 221 7.88 -9.35 12.06
CA ILE A 221 8.77 -9.41 10.89
C ILE A 221 8.27 -8.41 9.84
N PRO A 222 9.15 -7.51 9.35
CA PRO A 222 8.77 -6.55 8.32
C PRO A 222 8.26 -7.28 7.09
N THR A 223 7.28 -6.69 6.43
CA THR A 223 6.75 -7.24 5.19
C THR A 223 7.87 -7.34 4.13
N ALA A 224 8.16 -8.55 3.65
CA ALA A 224 9.23 -8.75 2.66
C ALA A 224 8.95 -7.99 1.35
N HIS A 225 9.95 -7.23 0.91
CA HIS A 225 9.93 -6.49 -0.35
C HIS A 225 10.89 -7.15 -1.36
N HIS A 226 10.39 -8.10 -2.16
CA HIS A 226 11.20 -8.78 -3.19
C HIS A 226 11.55 -7.88 -4.41
N TYR A 227 11.13 -6.61 -4.39
CA TYR A 227 11.43 -5.62 -5.43
C TYR A 227 12.09 -4.39 -4.81
N LYS A 228 13.30 -4.03 -5.27
CA LYS A 228 13.92 -2.73 -4.96
C LYS A 228 13.40 -1.68 -5.95
N PRO A 229 12.46 -0.80 -5.57
CA PRO A 229 11.99 0.22 -6.49
C PRO A 229 13.13 1.18 -6.85
N LYS A 230 13.37 1.39 -8.15
CA LYS A 230 14.28 2.45 -8.61
C LYS A 230 13.64 3.81 -8.30
N ILE A 231 14.05 4.40 -7.19
CA ILE A 231 13.57 5.70 -6.71
C ILE A 231 13.83 6.76 -7.80
N PHE A 232 12.82 7.58 -8.07
CA PHE A 232 12.92 8.70 -9.00
C PHE A 232 11.97 9.80 -8.57
N GLN A 233 12.46 11.04 -8.53
CA GLN A 233 11.64 12.22 -8.29
C GLN A 233 12.07 13.34 -9.23
N PHE A 234 11.12 14.03 -9.85
CA PHE A 234 11.42 15.26 -10.60
C PHE A 234 11.83 16.37 -9.63
N LYS A 235 13.08 16.87 -9.75
CA LYS A 235 13.59 17.98 -8.92
C LYS A 235 12.74 19.25 -9.06
N ASP A 236 12.21 19.49 -10.25
CA ASP A 236 11.46 20.71 -10.56
C ASP A 236 10.08 20.77 -9.87
N LEU A 237 9.60 19.69 -9.25
CA LEU A 237 8.33 19.69 -8.52
C LEU A 237 8.32 20.61 -7.31
N PHE A 238 9.46 20.78 -6.65
CA PHE A 238 9.57 21.63 -5.48
C PHE A 238 9.52 23.12 -5.85
N ASN A 239 9.83 23.45 -7.11
CA ASN A 239 9.95 24.84 -7.58
C ASN A 239 8.86 25.23 -8.61
N CYS A 240 8.04 24.29 -9.10
CA CYS A 240 7.05 24.58 -10.14
C CYS A 240 5.77 25.20 -9.56
N SER A 241 5.20 26.21 -10.23
CA SER A 241 3.92 26.81 -9.82
C SER A 241 2.72 25.89 -10.11
N HIS A 242 2.82 25.06 -11.15
CA HIS A 242 1.75 24.17 -11.59
C HIS A 242 2.24 22.73 -11.79
N VAL A 243 1.32 21.79 -11.65
CA VAL A 243 1.56 20.35 -11.82
C VAL A 243 0.47 19.68 -12.64
N PHE A 244 0.85 18.62 -13.34
CA PHE A 244 -0.05 17.69 -13.99
C PHE A 244 -0.35 16.51 -13.05
N LEU A 245 -1.62 16.10 -13.01
CA LEU A 245 -2.09 14.96 -12.23
C LEU A 245 -2.27 13.74 -13.12
N ARG A 246 -1.66 12.61 -12.76
CA ARG A 246 -1.84 11.35 -13.47
C ARG A 246 -3.22 10.75 -13.19
N THR A 247 -3.93 10.41 -14.26
CA THR A 247 -5.19 9.64 -14.18
C THR A 247 -4.84 8.15 -14.22
N ASP A 248 -5.11 7.44 -13.13
CA ASP A 248 -4.77 6.02 -12.92
C ASP A 248 -5.92 5.06 -13.26
N SER A 249 -7.06 5.56 -13.73
CA SER A 249 -8.18 4.74 -14.21
C SER A 249 -7.89 4.09 -15.56
N VAL A 250 -8.63 3.02 -15.88
CA VAL A 250 -8.61 2.38 -17.21
C VAL A 250 -8.97 3.43 -18.26
N LYS A 251 -8.07 3.65 -19.23
CA LYS A 251 -8.20 4.73 -20.23
C LYS A 251 -8.96 4.25 -21.45
N LYS A 252 -9.74 5.16 -22.03
CA LYS A 252 -10.26 4.97 -23.40
C LYS A 252 -9.12 5.16 -24.42
N PRO A 253 -9.23 4.59 -25.63
CA PRO A 253 -8.27 4.86 -26.69
C PRO A 253 -8.09 6.38 -26.91
N LEU A 254 -6.84 6.82 -27.08
CA LEU A 254 -6.44 8.22 -27.33
C LEU A 254 -6.68 9.22 -26.18
N GLU A 255 -6.94 8.75 -24.96
CA GLU A 255 -7.09 9.63 -23.79
C GLU A 255 -5.73 10.07 -23.20
N ASN A 256 -5.62 11.35 -22.86
CA ASN A 256 -4.39 11.90 -22.27
C ASN A 256 -4.11 11.29 -20.88
N PRO A 257 -2.85 10.89 -20.61
CA PRO A 257 -2.50 10.24 -19.35
C PRO A 257 -2.46 11.17 -18.14
N TYR A 258 -2.44 12.49 -18.34
CA TYR A 258 -2.42 13.49 -17.29
C TYR A 258 -3.50 14.56 -17.50
N SER A 259 -4.11 14.99 -16.40
CA SER A 259 -5.01 16.14 -16.31
C SER A 259 -4.30 17.36 -15.71
N GLY A 260 -4.90 18.56 -15.84
CA GLY A 260 -4.31 19.83 -15.42
C GLY A 260 -3.87 20.72 -16.61
N PRO A 261 -2.92 21.65 -16.43
CA PRO A 261 -2.10 21.88 -15.24
C PRO A 261 -2.87 22.53 -14.08
N TYR A 262 -2.70 22.04 -12.87
CA TYR A 262 -3.32 22.57 -11.64
C TYR A 262 -2.31 23.38 -10.84
N GLN A 263 -2.77 24.43 -10.15
CA GLN A 263 -1.94 25.25 -9.29
C GLN A 263 -1.60 24.51 -7.98
N VAL A 264 -0.33 24.56 -7.57
CA VAL A 264 0.09 24.04 -6.26
C VAL A 264 -0.13 25.12 -5.20
N VAL A 265 -0.95 24.81 -4.21
CA VAL A 265 -1.28 25.72 -3.09
C VAL A 265 -0.31 25.51 -1.94
N GLU A 266 -0.05 24.25 -1.58
CA GLU A 266 0.79 23.90 -0.43
C GLU A 266 1.64 22.67 -0.75
N ARG A 267 2.87 22.64 -0.22
CA ARG A 267 3.78 21.48 -0.31
C ARG A 267 4.11 21.01 1.09
N ARG A 268 3.62 19.83 1.48
CA ARG A 268 3.91 19.22 2.78
C ARG A 268 4.61 17.89 2.61
N ASN A 269 5.93 17.87 2.83
CA ASN A 269 6.77 16.69 2.68
C ASN A 269 6.48 15.97 1.36
N ASP A 270 5.68 14.90 1.46
CA ASP A 270 5.37 14.01 0.38
C ASP A 270 4.01 14.24 -0.30
N VAL A 271 3.16 15.10 0.26
CA VAL A 271 1.80 15.41 -0.22
C VAL A 271 1.72 16.87 -0.63
N PHE A 272 1.19 17.12 -1.83
CA PHE A 272 0.96 18.46 -2.36
C PHE A 272 -0.54 18.71 -2.38
N THR A 273 -0.94 19.89 -1.94
CA THR A 273 -2.31 20.36 -2.05
C THR A 273 -2.45 21.13 -3.36
N ILE A 274 -3.27 20.63 -4.28
CA ILE A 274 -3.53 21.25 -5.57
C ILE A 274 -4.97 21.74 -5.68
N LEU A 275 -5.19 22.78 -6.49
CA LEU A 275 -6.51 23.33 -6.72
C LEU A 275 -7.17 22.66 -7.94
N ILE A 276 -8.24 21.90 -7.71
CA ILE A 276 -9.06 21.29 -8.77
C ILE A 276 -10.47 21.86 -8.64
N ASN A 277 -10.99 22.54 -9.66
CA ASN A 277 -12.34 23.13 -9.63
C ASN A 277 -12.61 24.00 -8.37
N ASN A 278 -11.62 24.79 -7.95
CA ASN A 278 -11.63 25.59 -6.71
C ASN A 278 -11.66 24.80 -5.38
N GLU A 279 -11.60 23.48 -5.41
CA GLU A 279 -11.43 22.65 -4.22
C GLU A 279 -9.96 22.30 -3.99
N ARG A 280 -9.56 22.27 -2.70
CA ARG A 280 -8.20 21.90 -2.29
C ARG A 280 -8.11 20.38 -2.14
N VAL A 281 -7.35 19.74 -3.02
CA VAL A 281 -7.20 18.27 -3.04
C VAL A 281 -5.76 17.89 -2.69
N ASN A 282 -5.60 16.97 -1.75
CA ASN A 282 -4.31 16.45 -1.33
C ASN A 282 -3.89 15.26 -2.20
N ILE A 283 -2.76 15.39 -2.88
CA ILE A 283 -2.23 14.39 -3.81
C ILE A 283 -0.75 14.18 -3.53
N SER A 284 -0.27 12.94 -3.46
CA SER A 284 1.19 12.73 -3.37
C SER A 284 1.88 12.86 -4.71
N ILE A 285 3.14 13.27 -4.58
CA ILE A 285 4.09 13.50 -5.65
C ILE A 285 4.22 12.31 -6.61
N ASP A 286 3.97 11.06 -6.19
CA ASP A 286 4.06 9.89 -7.08
C ASP A 286 3.11 9.99 -8.29
N ARG A 287 1.99 10.71 -8.14
CA ARG A 287 0.99 10.97 -9.20
C ARG A 287 1.20 12.31 -9.90
N LEU A 288 2.19 13.11 -9.48
CA LEU A 288 2.41 14.45 -9.99
C LEU A 288 3.57 14.52 -10.97
N LYS A 289 3.43 15.41 -11.94
CA LYS A 289 4.47 15.76 -12.92
C LYS A 289 4.56 17.29 -13.00
N PRO A 290 5.74 17.91 -13.01
CA PRO A 290 5.84 19.37 -13.09
C PRO A 290 5.31 19.86 -14.45
N ALA A 291 4.61 20.99 -14.43
CA ALA A 291 4.19 21.67 -15.65
C ALA A 291 5.13 22.84 -15.93
N TYR A 292 5.75 22.84 -17.11
CA TYR A 292 6.59 23.94 -17.57
C TYR A 292 5.74 24.85 -18.45
N ARG A 293 5.62 26.12 -18.05
CA ARG A 293 4.98 27.18 -18.85
C ARG A 293 6.05 28.15 -19.30
N ILE A 294 5.84 28.80 -20.44
CA ILE A 294 6.59 30.01 -20.77
C ILE A 294 6.10 31.05 -19.77
N GLN A 295 6.99 31.61 -18.96
CA GLN A 295 6.70 32.91 -18.35
C GLN A 295 6.61 33.87 -19.53
N GLU A 296 5.40 34.24 -19.92
CA GLU A 296 5.23 35.48 -20.67
C GLU A 296 5.80 36.58 -19.78
N ASP A 297 6.69 37.39 -20.33
CA ASP A 297 7.29 38.53 -19.65
C ASP A 297 6.18 39.47 -19.18
N LEU A 298 5.67 39.25 -17.97
CA LEU A 298 4.96 40.26 -17.21
C LEU A 298 6.03 41.19 -16.67
N THR A 299 6.21 42.30 -17.38
CA THR A 299 6.92 43.49 -16.95
C THR A 299 6.35 43.99 -15.61
N GLN A 300 6.87 43.48 -14.49
CA GLN A 300 6.86 44.17 -13.22
C GLN A 300 8.22 44.00 -12.54
N SER A 301 9.02 45.06 -12.66
CA SER A 301 10.26 45.29 -11.94
C SER A 301 10.05 45.18 -10.43
N THR A 302 10.75 44.26 -9.78
CA THR A 302 11.21 44.45 -8.40
C THR A 302 12.60 43.83 -8.24
N ASN A 303 13.55 44.70 -7.88
CA ASN A 303 14.96 44.38 -7.69
C ASN A 303 15.17 43.47 -6.47
N ALA A 304 15.93 42.38 -6.65
CA ALA A 304 16.63 41.70 -5.57
C ALA A 304 17.93 41.07 -6.11
N PRO A 305 19.02 41.04 -5.31
CA PRO A 305 20.38 40.90 -5.82
C PRO A 305 20.73 39.47 -6.25
N VAL A 306 21.53 39.39 -7.31
CA VAL A 306 22.06 38.17 -7.92
C VAL A 306 23.14 37.56 -7.04
N VAL A 307 22.95 36.31 -6.61
CA VAL A 307 24.03 35.47 -6.06
C VAL A 307 24.42 34.47 -7.15
N GLU A 308 25.68 34.51 -7.59
CA GLU A 308 26.22 33.62 -8.62
C GLU A 308 26.30 32.16 -8.12
N PRO A 309 25.77 31.18 -8.86
CA PRO A 309 26.04 29.77 -8.59
C PRO A 309 27.33 29.29 -9.28
N THR A 310 28.19 28.67 -8.47
CA THR A 310 29.40 27.93 -8.85
C THR A 310 29.13 26.89 -9.95
N PRO A 311 30.03 26.69 -10.93
CA PRO A 311 29.76 25.78 -12.05
C PRO A 311 29.89 24.33 -11.61
N LEU A 312 28.78 23.56 -11.66
CA LEU A 312 28.79 22.11 -11.45
C LEU A 312 28.42 21.33 -12.72
N ARG A 313 29.25 20.32 -12.97
CA ARG A 313 29.38 19.50 -14.18
C ARG A 313 28.04 18.99 -14.76
N THR A 314 27.89 19.16 -16.07
CA THR A 314 26.80 18.60 -16.86
C THR A 314 26.99 17.12 -17.18
N TYR A 315 25.90 16.35 -17.07
CA TYR A 315 25.82 14.93 -17.37
C TYR A 315 26.10 14.65 -18.86
N ARG A 316 27.12 13.83 -19.17
CA ARG A 316 27.35 13.26 -20.50
C ARG A 316 26.52 11.97 -20.61
N GLY A 317 25.68 11.90 -21.64
CA GLY A 317 24.81 10.74 -21.92
C GLY A 317 25.59 9.43 -22.15
N PRO A 318 24.89 8.29 -22.20
CA PRO A 318 25.52 6.97 -22.29
C PRO A 318 26.28 6.80 -23.61
N LYS A 319 27.53 6.34 -23.53
CA LYS A 319 28.35 5.99 -24.71
C LYS A 319 27.74 4.77 -25.41
N LYS A 320 27.51 4.87 -26.72
CA LYS A 320 27.13 3.73 -27.58
C LYS A 320 28.28 2.71 -27.57
N LYS A 321 28.01 1.46 -27.17
CA LYS A 321 28.93 0.34 -27.41
C LYS A 321 28.91 0.03 -28.91
N LYS A 322 30.07 0.07 -29.57
CA LYS A 322 30.26 -0.50 -30.91
C LYS A 322 30.18 -2.04 -30.79
N VAL A 323 29.38 -2.67 -31.64
CA VAL A 323 29.38 -4.11 -31.83
C VAL A 323 30.47 -4.41 -32.87
N SER A 324 31.47 -5.20 -32.50
CA SER A 324 32.48 -5.74 -33.42
C SER A 324 32.02 -7.11 -33.90
N PHE A 325 31.93 -7.29 -35.22
CA PHE A 325 31.77 -8.61 -35.84
C PHE A 325 33.11 -9.35 -35.75
N PHE A 326 33.07 -10.60 -35.32
CA PHE A 326 34.22 -11.51 -35.32
C PHE A 326 34.40 -12.08 -36.73
N GLU A 327 35.58 -11.88 -37.31
CA GLU A 327 36.06 -12.61 -38.50
C GLU A 327 36.59 -13.98 -38.06
N LEU A 328 36.22 -15.03 -38.80
CA LEU A 328 36.70 -16.40 -38.62
C LEU A 328 38.12 -16.54 -39.22
N PRO A 329 39.08 -17.19 -38.54
CA PRO A 329 40.39 -17.43 -39.14
C PRO A 329 40.35 -18.59 -40.14
N ALA A 330 40.98 -18.35 -41.27
CA ALA A 330 41.24 -19.29 -42.35
C ALA A 330 42.10 -20.47 -41.89
N GLY A 331 41.84 -21.63 -42.51
CA GLY A 331 42.56 -22.87 -42.27
C GLY A 331 44.06 -22.76 -42.59
N GLN A 332 44.84 -23.58 -41.89
CA GLN A 332 46.18 -23.98 -42.30
C GLN A 332 46.15 -25.48 -42.56
N SER A 333 46.73 -25.79 -43.72
CA SER A 333 47.10 -27.08 -44.32
C SER A 333 47.90 -27.99 -43.42
#